data_AF-W4UR21-F1
#
_entry.id   AF-W4UR21-F1
#
_cell.length_a   1.000
_cell.length_b   1.000
_cell.length_c   1.000
_cell.angle_alpha   90.00
_cell.angle_beta   90.00
_cell.angle_gamma   90.00
#
_symmetry.space_group_name_H-M   'P 1'
#
loop_
_entity.id
_entity.type
_entity.pdbx_description
1 polymer ?
#
loop_
_entity_poly.entity_id
_entity_poly.type
_entity_poly.pdbx_seq_one_letter_code
_entity_poly.pdbx_strand_id
1 'polypeptide(L)' 'MGLDPNADIFAKYALRDSGITRNVLIDREGKIVKMTRLYNEEEFASLVKQINEMLT' A
#
# COMPACT_ATOMS: atom_id res chain seq x y z
N MET A 1 -3.86 -13.02 -13.45
CA MET A 1 -4.01 -13.34 -12.00
C MET A 1 -3.88 -12.03 -11.25
N GLY A 2 -4.83 -11.66 -10.41
CA GLY A 2 -4.88 -10.33 -9.79
C GLY A 2 -6.16 -10.06 -9.00
N LEU A 3 -7.21 -10.86 -9.25
CA LEU A 3 -8.38 -10.89 -8.39
C LEU A 3 -8.05 -11.63 -7.09
N ASP A 4 -8.50 -11.07 -5.97
CA ASP A 4 -8.40 -11.63 -4.62
C ASP A 4 -9.83 -11.88 -4.08
N PRO A 5 -10.56 -12.88 -4.61
CA PRO A 5 -12.00 -13.02 -4.36
C PRO A 5 -12.35 -13.32 -2.89
N ASN A 6 -11.41 -13.88 -2.13
CA ASN A 6 -11.59 -14.18 -0.69
C ASN A 6 -10.92 -13.14 0.22
N ALA A 7 -10.38 -12.05 -0.35
CA ALA A 7 -9.62 -11.03 0.36
C ALA A 7 -8.41 -11.61 1.15
N ASP A 8 -7.81 -12.70 0.69
CA ASP A 8 -6.70 -13.39 1.38
C ASP A 8 -5.39 -12.62 1.27
N ILE A 9 -5.17 -11.90 0.17
CA ILE A 9 -4.03 -11.01 0.01
C ILE A 9 -4.27 -9.75 0.84
N PHE A 10 -5.47 -9.16 0.74
CA PHE A 10 -5.84 -8.01 1.56
C PHE A 10 -5.70 -8.29 3.07
N ALA A 11 -6.12 -9.48 3.53
CA ALA A 11 -6.03 -9.91 4.92
C ALA A 11 -4.58 -9.95 5.48
N LYS A 12 -3.56 -9.98 4.63
CA LYS A 12 -2.15 -9.90 5.07
C LYS A 12 -1.76 -8.50 5.52
N TYR A 13 -2.48 -7.47 5.07
CA TYR A 13 -2.12 -6.06 5.27
C TYR A 13 -3.20 -5.24 6.00
N ALA A 14 -4.40 -5.80 6.15
CA ALA A 14 -5.54 -5.18 6.82
C ALA A 14 -6.52 -6.21 7.39
N LEU A 15 -7.40 -5.81 8.30
CA LEU A 15 -8.52 -6.64 8.72
C LEU A 15 -9.54 -6.70 7.58
N ARG A 16 -10.06 -7.90 7.28
CA ARG A 16 -11.00 -8.15 6.17
C ARG A 16 -12.20 -7.20 6.18
N ASP A 17 -12.73 -6.89 7.36
CA ASP A 17 -13.89 -6.02 7.55
C ASP A 17 -13.54 -4.58 7.95
N SER A 18 -12.28 -4.17 7.80
CA SER A 18 -11.88 -2.80 8.17
C SER A 18 -12.51 -1.73 7.29
N GLY A 19 -13.02 -2.09 6.10
CA GLY A 19 -13.66 -1.16 5.16
C GLY A 19 -12.75 -0.03 4.66
N ILE A 20 -11.46 -0.07 4.97
CA ILE A 20 -10.49 0.98 4.68
C ILE A 20 -9.53 0.49 3.61
N THR A 21 -9.56 1.15 2.45
CA THR A 21 -8.57 0.98 1.39
C THR A 21 -7.19 1.41 1.89
N ARG A 22 -6.15 0.63 1.57
CA ARG A 22 -4.75 0.95 1.90
C ARG A 22 -3.88 0.88 0.66
N ASN A 23 -2.87 1.73 0.60
CA ASN A 23 -1.73 1.55 -0.29
C ASN A 23 -0.58 0.97 0.53
N VAL A 24 0.14 0.00 -0.03
CA VAL A 24 1.31 -0.63 0.60
C VAL A 24 2.47 -0.51 -0.37
N LEU A 25 3.46 0.32 -0.03
CA LEU A 25 4.69 0.45 -0.81
C LEU A 25 5.70 -0.58 -0.32
N ILE A 26 6.14 -1.44 -1.23
CA ILE A 26 7.08 -2.53 -0.96
C ILE A 26 8.37 -2.23 -1.73
N ASP A 27 9.51 -2.33 -1.06
CA ASP A 27 10.82 -2.16 -1.69
C ASP A 27 11.30 -3.40 -2.47
N ARG A 28 12.48 -3.29 -3.07
CA ARG A 28 13.08 -4.39 -3.86
C ARG A 28 13.49 -5.60 -3.01
N GLU A 29 13.61 -5.45 -1.69
CA GLU A 29 13.90 -6.53 -0.75
C GLU A 29 12.61 -7.18 -0.22
N GLY A 30 11.44 -6.70 -0.63
CA GLY A 30 10.14 -7.20 -0.18
C GLY A 30 9.68 -6.60 1.16
N LYS A 31 10.30 -5.53 1.66
CA LYS A 31 9.91 -4.87 2.91
C LYS A 31 8.87 -3.79 2.66
N ILE A 32 7.91 -3.67 3.57
CA ILE A 32 6.94 -2.57 3.57
C ILE A 32 7.68 -1.31 4.04
N VAL A 33 7.80 -0.32 3.15
CA VAL A 33 8.51 0.94 3.43
C VAL A 33 7.56 2.12 3.62
N LYS A 34 6.28 1.99 3.24
CA LYS A 34 5.22 2.96 3.52
C LYS A 34 3.83 2.34 3.42
N MET A 35 2.91 2.86 4.22
CA MET A 35 1.47 2.63 4.03
C MET A 35 0.72 3.95 4.11
N THR A 36 -0.29 4.12 3.26
CA THR A 36 -1.26 5.22 3.33
C THR A 36 -2.67 4.64 3.35
N ARG A 37 -3.65 5.43 3.78
CA ARG A 37 -5.05 4.98 3.90
C ARG A 37 -5.94 5.90 3.08
N LEU A 38 -6.91 5.30 2.39
CA LEU A 38 -7.83 6.02 1.50
C LEU A 38 -7.03 6.92 0.52
N TYR A 39 -7.67 7.98 0.03
CA TYR A 39 -6.99 9.05 -0.67
C TYR A 39 -6.91 10.28 0.23
N ASN A 40 -5.69 10.73 0.47
CA ASN A 40 -5.36 12.02 1.06
C ASN A 40 -4.22 12.62 0.23
N GLU A 41 -4.34 13.89 -0.18
CA GLU A 41 -3.41 14.50 -1.13
C GLU A 41 -1.98 14.60 -0.59
N GLU A 42 -1.82 14.94 0.69
CA GLU A 42 -0.51 15.06 1.33
C GLU A 42 0.16 13.69 1.48
N GLU A 43 -0.59 12.69 1.96
CA GLU A 43 -0.09 11.31 2.06
C GLU A 43 0.28 10.75 0.69
N PHE A 44 -0.53 11.05 -0.34
CA PHE A 44 -0.28 10.62 -1.71
C PHE A 44 0.95 11.28 -2.31
N ALA A 45 1.10 12.60 -2.19
CA ALA A 45 2.29 13.32 -2.64
C ALA A 45 3.56 12.78 -1.94
N SER A 46 3.45 12.50 -0.64
CA SER A 46 4.52 11.90 0.15
C SER A 46 4.84 10.47 -0.30
N LEU A 47 3.85 9.69 -0.75
CA LEU A 47 4.04 8.34 -1.31
C LEU A 47 4.82 8.41 -2.64
N VAL A 48 4.42 9.31 -3.54
CA VAL A 48 5.11 9.55 -4.83
C VAL A 48 6.55 9.98 -4.62
N LYS A 49 6.79 10.90 -3.67
CA LYS A 49 8.13 11.35 -3.31
C LYS A 49 9.03 10.19 -2.91
N GLN A 50 8.56 9.29 -2.05
CA GLN A 50 9.33 8.13 -1.60
C GLN A 50 9.63 7.17 -2.74
N ILE A 51 8.70 6.97 -3.68
CA ILE A 51 8.96 6.18 -4.89
C ILE A 51 10.12 6.78 -5.68
N ASN A 52 10.12 8.10 -5.89
CA ASN A 52 11.20 8.78 -6.61
C ASN A 52 12.56 8.63 -5.90
N GLU A 53 12.59 8.79 -4.58
CA GLU A 53 13.82 8.60 -3.78
C GLU A 53 14.38 7.17 -3.89
N MET A 54 13.53 6.15 -4.01
CA MET A 54 13.93 4.75 -4.17
C MET A 54 14.42 4.39 -5.59
N LEU A 55 14.13 5.24 -6.58
CA LEU A 55 14.54 5.05 -7.97
C LEU A 55 15.84 5.79 -8.31
N THR A 56 16.34 6.62 -7.38
CA THR A 56 17.60 7.35 -7.51
C THR A 56 18.77 6.49 -7.05
#